data_AF-A0A178WCG3-F1
#
_entry.id   AF-A0A178WCG3-F1
#
_cell.length_a   1.000
_cell.length_b   1.000
_cell.length_c   1.000
_cell.angle_alpha   90.00
_cell.angle_beta   90.00
_cell.angle_gamma   90.00
#
_symmetry.space_group_name_H-M   'P 1'
#
loop_
_entity.id
_entity.type
_entity.pdbx_description
1 polymer ?
#
loop_
_entity_poly.entity_id
_entity_poly.type
_entity_poly.pdbx_seq_one_letter_code
_entity_poly.pdbx_strand_id
1 'polypeptide(L)'
;MRGSAFLWHQIRCMVAVLFMIGQGVESVDVIDTLLDTKKTPRKPQYLLASEIPLVLRTCEFENVDFICSPGAAESLRSHFKNESLKYQLESVIYQEALRNCLPLSNNVSTEESSCNGVEKKKKRAEHVPLLSRPTEPSYEERTAKLKPRKEETLACVV
;
A
#
# COMPACT_ATOMS: atom_id res chain seq x y z
N MET A 1 -12.76 4.59 -4.17
CA MET A 1 -12.86 5.88 -3.46
C MET A 1 -13.04 6.97 -4.50
N ARG A 2 -13.88 7.97 -4.21
CA ARG A 2 -14.10 9.15 -5.05
C ARG A 2 -13.88 10.38 -4.17
N GLY A 3 -13.20 11.39 -4.70
CA GLY A 3 -12.88 12.61 -3.98
C GLY A 3 -12.20 13.61 -4.91
N SER A 4 -12.25 14.88 -4.54
CA SER A 4 -11.71 15.97 -5.37
C SER A 4 -10.18 16.05 -5.33
N ALA A 5 -9.58 15.71 -4.20
CA ALA A 5 -8.14 15.66 -4.01
C ALA A 5 -7.78 14.69 -2.87
N PHE A 6 -6.52 14.23 -2.87
CA PHE A 6 -5.97 13.38 -1.82
C PHE A 6 -4.59 13.88 -1.40
N LEU A 7 -4.29 13.79 -0.11
CA LEU A 7 -2.95 14.03 0.42
C LEU A 7 -2.01 12.89 0.01
N TRP A 8 -0.71 13.18 0.07
CA TRP A 8 0.33 12.18 -0.18
C TRP A 8 0.13 10.95 0.72
N HIS A 9 0.05 9.77 0.10
CA HIS A 9 -0.23 8.48 0.73
C HIS A 9 -1.57 8.32 1.47
N GLN A 10 -2.51 9.27 1.38
CA GLN A 10 -3.77 9.23 2.14
C GLN A 10 -4.57 7.93 1.93
N ILE A 11 -4.77 7.54 0.67
CA ILE A 11 -5.53 6.33 0.33
C ILE A 11 -4.87 5.08 0.88
N ARG A 12 -3.54 4.97 0.73
CA ARG A 12 -2.78 3.82 1.22
C ARG A 12 -2.81 3.73 2.74
N CYS A 13 -2.87 4.87 3.44
CA CYS A 13 -3.04 4.90 4.88
C CYS A 13 -4.41 4.36 5.29
N MET A 14 -5.48 4.82 4.64
CA MET A 14 -6.84 4.35 4.92
C MET A 14 -6.99 2.85 4.67
N VAL A 15 -6.50 2.37 3.51
CA VAL A 15 -6.57 0.95 3.13
C VAL A 15 -5.76 0.05 4.08
N ALA A 16 -4.62 0.52 4.58
CA ALA A 16 -3.84 -0.25 5.56
C ALA A 16 -4.65 -0.53 6.84
N VAL A 17 -5.35 0.48 7.36
CA VAL A 17 -6.20 0.33 8.55
C VAL A 17 -7.38 -0.61 8.26
N LEU A 18 -8.02 -0.47 7.11
CA LEU A 18 -9.11 -1.36 6.69
C LEU A 18 -8.66 -2.81 6.53
N PHE A 19 -7.43 -3.06 6.05
CA PHE A 19 -6.87 -4.41 6.00
C PHE A 19 -6.61 -4.99 7.39
N MET A 20 -6.12 -4.20 8.34
CA MET A 20 -5.93 -4.67 9.72
C MET A 20 -7.29 -5.03 10.38
N ILE A 21 -8.34 -4.25 10.11
CA ILE A 21 -9.71 -4.56 10.55
C ILE A 21 -10.22 -5.83 9.86
N GLY A 22 -10.07 -5.93 8.54
CA GLY A 22 -10.51 -7.10 7.76
C GLY A 22 -9.81 -8.40 8.13
N GLN A 23 -8.59 -8.32 8.65
CA GLN A 23 -7.84 -9.45 9.21
C GLN A 23 -8.24 -9.79 10.66
N GLY A 24 -9.06 -8.97 11.31
CA GLY A 24 -9.50 -9.16 12.70
C GLY A 24 -8.45 -8.80 13.74
N VAL A 25 -7.39 -8.07 13.37
CA VAL A 25 -6.32 -7.66 14.31
C VAL A 25 -6.54 -6.25 14.89
N GLU A 26 -7.54 -5.52 14.39
CA GLU A 26 -8.01 -4.23 14.92
C GLU A 26 -9.53 -4.20 15.00
N SER A 27 -10.09 -3.51 16.00
CA SER A 27 -11.54 -3.26 16.08
C SER A 27 -11.97 -2.22 15.05
N VAL A 28 -13.23 -2.27 14.60
CA VAL A 28 -13.85 -1.22 13.78
C VAL A 28 -13.85 0.15 14.48
N ASP A 29 -13.93 0.17 15.82
CA ASP A 29 -13.97 1.40 16.64
C ASP A 29 -12.66 2.20 16.58
N VAL A 30 -11.57 1.58 16.10
CA VAL A 30 -10.29 2.26 15.93
C VAL A 30 -10.42 3.43 14.96
N ILE A 31 -11.30 3.34 13.97
CA ILE A 31 -11.50 4.40 12.96
C ILE A 31 -11.98 5.68 13.65
N ASP A 32 -12.99 5.59 14.50
CA ASP A 32 -13.53 6.75 15.23
C ASP A 32 -12.47 7.39 16.13
N THR A 33 -11.65 6.56 16.76
CA THR A 33 -10.56 7.03 17.62
C THR A 33 -9.45 7.74 16.82
N LEU A 34 -9.10 7.23 15.64
CA LEU A 34 -8.08 7.83 14.76
C LEU A 34 -8.56 9.13 14.11
N LEU A 35 -9.87 9.27 13.85
CA LEU A 35 -10.46 10.48 13.27
C LEU A 35 -10.71 11.58 14.32
N ASP A 36 -10.75 11.24 15.61
CA ASP A 36 -10.81 12.20 16.70
C ASP A 36 -9.42 12.82 16.96
N THR A 37 -9.21 14.05 16.49
CA THR A 37 -7.94 14.76 16.65
C THR A 37 -7.61 15.16 18.09
N LYS A 38 -8.57 15.12 19.02
CA LYS A 38 -8.31 15.34 20.45
C LYS A 38 -7.75 14.09 21.11
N LYS A 39 -8.27 12.92 20.74
CA LYS A 39 -7.79 11.62 21.24
C LYS A 39 -6.51 11.18 20.55
N THR A 40 -6.44 11.37 19.24
CA THR A 40 -5.30 10.98 18.39
C THR A 40 -4.74 12.20 17.68
N PRO A 41 -3.95 13.04 18.37
CA PRO A 41 -3.40 14.27 17.79
C PRO A 41 -2.36 13.99 16.70
N ARG A 42 -1.79 12.78 16.66
CA ARG A 42 -0.75 12.39 15.71
C ARG A 42 -1.00 10.99 15.19
N LYS A 43 -0.67 10.77 13.91
CA LYS A 43 -0.84 9.50 13.23
C LYS A 43 0.08 8.41 13.86
N PRO A 44 -0.45 7.25 14.28
CA PRO A 44 0.38 6.12 14.71
C PRO A 44 1.17 5.50 13.55
N GLN A 45 2.28 4.83 13.85
CA GLN A 45 3.12 4.20 12.82
C GLN A 45 2.54 2.86 12.34
N TYR A 46 2.44 2.70 11.02
CA TYR A 46 2.06 1.44 10.37
C TYR A 46 2.56 1.42 8.92
N LEU A 47 2.71 0.21 8.37
CA LEU A 47 3.06 0.04 6.97
C LEU A 47 1.91 0.50 6.07
N LEU A 48 2.25 1.23 5.02
CA LEU A 48 1.29 1.60 3.99
C LEU A 48 0.82 0.35 3.24
N ALA A 49 -0.44 0.33 2.83
CA ALA A 49 -0.94 -0.68 1.90
C ALA A 49 -0.08 -0.69 0.62
N SER A 50 0.02 -1.83 -0.05
CA SER A 50 0.75 -1.95 -1.33
C SER A 50 0.26 -0.89 -2.33
N GLU A 51 1.19 -0.30 -3.08
CA GLU A 51 0.86 0.63 -4.17
C GLU A 51 0.41 -0.07 -5.45
N ILE A 52 0.81 -1.33 -5.64
CA ILE A 52 0.51 -2.11 -6.84
C ILE A 52 -1.00 -2.12 -7.18
N PRO A 53 -1.92 -2.38 -6.23
CA PRO A 53 -3.36 -2.40 -6.54
C PRO A 53 -4.01 -1.01 -6.62
N LEU A 54 -3.28 0.09 -6.38
CA LEU A 54 -3.85 1.44 -6.40
C LEU A 54 -3.89 2.00 -7.82
N VAL A 55 -5.06 1.90 -8.46
CA VAL A 55 -5.27 2.35 -9.85
C VAL A 55 -6.24 3.54 -9.89
N LEU A 56 -5.83 4.63 -10.57
CA LEU A 56 -6.72 5.73 -10.91
C LEU A 56 -7.71 5.27 -11.98
N ARG A 57 -8.98 5.08 -11.59
CA ARG A 57 -10.00 4.51 -12.47
C ARG A 57 -10.68 5.53 -13.37
N THR A 58 -11.09 6.65 -12.80
CA THR A 58 -11.92 7.66 -13.46
C THR A 58 -11.57 9.04 -12.93
N CYS A 59 -11.55 10.02 -13.83
CA CYS A 59 -11.50 11.44 -13.50
C CYS A 59 -12.73 12.11 -14.12
N GLU A 60 -13.37 12.99 -13.35
CA GLU A 60 -14.56 13.71 -13.79
C GLU A 60 -14.25 15.18 -13.92
N PHE A 61 -14.77 15.80 -14.98
CA PHE A 61 -14.56 17.19 -15.31
C PHE A 61 -15.89 17.79 -15.74
N GLU A 62 -16.23 18.96 -15.22
CA GLU A 62 -17.46 19.66 -15.60
C GLU A 62 -17.34 20.22 -17.02
N ASN A 63 -18.38 20.01 -17.82
CA ASN A 63 -18.48 20.53 -19.20
C ASN A 63 -17.35 20.06 -20.13
N VAL A 64 -16.77 18.88 -19.87
CA VAL A 64 -15.75 18.27 -20.72
C VAL A 64 -16.17 16.86 -21.08
N ASP A 65 -16.40 16.64 -22.37
CA ASP A 65 -16.66 15.31 -22.92
C ASP A 65 -15.38 14.75 -23.52
N PHE A 66 -14.88 13.64 -22.96
CA PHE A 66 -13.77 12.91 -23.54
C PHE A 66 -14.27 12.08 -24.72
N ILE A 67 -13.74 12.35 -25.91
CA ILE A 67 -14.09 11.63 -27.13
C ILE A 67 -13.10 10.47 -27.31
N CYS A 68 -13.61 9.25 -27.45
CA CYS A 68 -12.83 8.08 -27.81
C CYS A 68 -13.40 7.50 -29.10
N SER A 69 -12.59 7.43 -30.16
CA SER A 69 -13.05 6.80 -31.40
C SER A 69 -13.28 5.30 -31.19
N PRO A 70 -14.24 4.69 -31.90
CA PRO A 70 -14.49 3.25 -31.79
C PRO A 70 -13.24 2.41 -32.02
N GLY A 71 -12.42 2.79 -33.01
CA GLY A 71 -11.15 2.14 -33.32
C GLY A 71 -10.13 2.25 -32.19
N ALA A 72 -9.95 3.43 -31.59
CA ALA A 72 -9.04 3.60 -30.45
C ALA A 72 -9.49 2.76 -29.23
N ALA A 73 -10.80 2.75 -28.96
CA ALA A 73 -11.37 1.94 -27.89
C ALA A 73 -11.16 0.44 -28.12
N GLU A 74 -11.30 -0.02 -29.37
CA GLU A 74 -11.05 -1.42 -29.74
C GLU A 74 -9.57 -1.79 -29.66
N SER A 75 -8.67 -0.94 -30.16
CA SER A 75 -7.23 -1.13 -30.02
C SER A 75 -6.81 -1.22 -28.56
N LEU A 76 -7.34 -0.36 -27.68
CA LEU A 76 -7.06 -0.38 -26.25
C LEU A 76 -7.58 -1.67 -25.58
N ARG A 77 -8.80 -2.10 -25.91
CA ARG A 77 -9.36 -3.38 -25.42
C ARG A 77 -8.50 -4.57 -25.84
N SER A 78 -8.10 -4.62 -27.11
CA SER A 78 -7.23 -5.69 -27.62
C SER A 78 -5.86 -5.67 -26.97
N HIS A 79 -5.27 -4.50 -26.76
CA HIS A 79 -4.02 -4.34 -26.03
C HIS A 79 -4.11 -4.90 -24.61
N PHE A 80 -5.11 -4.49 -23.82
CA PHE A 80 -5.28 -5.01 -22.45
C PHE A 80 -5.58 -6.50 -22.39
N LYS A 81 -6.33 -7.05 -23.35
CA LYS A 81 -6.53 -8.50 -23.45
C LYS A 81 -5.21 -9.24 -23.67
N ASN A 82 -4.38 -8.73 -24.59
CA ASN A 82 -3.09 -9.34 -24.90
C ASN A 82 -2.12 -9.26 -23.70
N GLU A 83 -2.04 -8.10 -23.04
CA GLU A 83 -1.22 -7.95 -21.83
C GLU A 83 -1.71 -8.86 -20.69
N SER A 84 -3.03 -8.93 -20.47
CA SER A 84 -3.60 -9.84 -19.46
C SER A 84 -3.26 -11.30 -19.76
N LEU A 85 -3.35 -11.71 -21.02
CA LEU A 85 -3.02 -13.07 -21.44
C LEU A 85 -1.54 -13.38 -21.22
N LYS A 86 -0.65 -12.43 -21.56
CA LYS A 86 0.78 -12.55 -21.32
C LYS A 86 1.10 -12.76 -19.84
N TYR A 87 0.56 -11.93 -18.95
CA TYR A 87 0.79 -12.08 -17.51
C TYR A 87 0.20 -13.36 -16.94
N GLN A 88 -0.95 -13.81 -17.45
CA GLN A 88 -1.51 -15.11 -17.07
C GLN A 88 -0.58 -16.26 -17.48
N LEU A 89 -0.06 -16.24 -18.71
CA LEU A 89 0.88 -17.25 -19.20
C LEU A 89 2.16 -17.26 -18.35
N GLU A 90 2.77 -16.09 -18.13
CA GLU A 90 3.95 -15.95 -17.27
C GLU A 90 3.68 -16.50 -15.86
N SER A 91 2.54 -16.14 -15.25
CA SER A 91 2.15 -16.66 -13.93
C SER A 91 2.03 -18.19 -13.92
N VAL A 92 1.44 -18.79 -14.95
CA VAL A 92 1.31 -20.25 -15.05
C VAL A 92 2.68 -20.92 -15.21
N ILE A 93 3.56 -20.35 -16.03
CA ILE A 93 4.93 -20.84 -16.20
C ILE A 93 5.66 -20.84 -14.85
N TYR A 94 5.59 -19.74 -14.10
CA TYR A 94 6.22 -19.65 -12.78
C TYR A 94 5.61 -20.63 -11.78
N GLN A 95 4.28 -20.81 -11.77
CA GLN A 95 3.62 -21.78 -10.90
C GLN A 95 4.07 -23.22 -11.21
N GLU A 96 4.17 -23.57 -12.48
CA GLU A 96 4.63 -24.90 -12.88
C GLU A 96 6.11 -25.11 -12.56
N ALA A 97 6.95 -24.09 -12.76
CA ALA A 97 8.35 -24.12 -12.33
C ALA A 97 8.48 -24.30 -10.81
N LEU A 98 7.67 -23.62 -10.00
CA LEU A 98 7.67 -23.80 -8.55
C LEU A 98 7.28 -25.23 -8.15
N ARG A 99 6.31 -25.83 -8.84
CA ARG A 99 5.84 -27.20 -8.58
C ARG A 99 6.90 -28.27 -8.92
N ASN A 100 7.67 -28.06 -9.99
CA ASN A 100 8.64 -29.05 -10.49
C ASN A 100 10.08 -28.82 -10.03
N CYS A 101 10.47 -27.57 -9.75
CA CYS A 101 11.86 -27.21 -9.42
C CYS A 101 12.13 -27.07 -7.92
N LEU A 102 11.10 -27.10 -7.05
CA LEU A 102 11.27 -27.07 -5.60
C LEU A 102 11.03 -28.47 -5.02
N PRO A 103 11.97 -29.04 -4.24
CA PRO A 103 11.71 -30.30 -3.57
C PRO A 103 10.56 -30.13 -2.57
N LEU A 104 9.47 -30.89 -2.75
CA LEU A 104 8.44 -31.01 -1.73
C LEU A 104 9.12 -31.61 -0.47
N SER A 105 9.36 -30.78 0.55
CA SER A 105 9.54 -31.33 1.88
C SER A 105 8.19 -31.92 2.30
N ASN A 106 8.03 -33.23 2.13
CA ASN A 106 6.96 -33.98 2.77
C ASN A 106 7.11 -33.80 4.27
N ASN A 107 6.44 -32.79 4.84
CA ASN A 107 6.02 -32.66 6.24
C ASN A 107 5.33 -31.29 6.45
N VAL A 108 4.03 -31.35 6.78
CA VAL A 108 3.23 -30.35 7.53
C VAL A 108 2.32 -29.37 6.74
N SER A 109 1.02 -29.63 6.92
CA SER A 109 -0.16 -28.76 7.00
C SER A 109 -0.49 -27.76 5.89
N THR A 110 -1.61 -28.04 5.23
CA THR A 110 -2.49 -27.16 4.48
C THR A 110 -2.65 -25.79 5.17
N GLU A 111 -2.00 -24.76 4.64
CA GLU A 111 -2.28 -23.36 4.96
C GLU A 111 -2.60 -22.68 3.62
N GLU A 112 -3.81 -22.16 3.53
CA GLU A 112 -4.43 -21.68 2.31
C GLU A 112 -3.66 -20.51 1.66
N SER A 113 -3.78 -20.48 0.33
CA SER A 113 -3.10 -19.56 -0.58
C SER A 113 -3.52 -18.11 -0.32
N SER A 114 -2.67 -17.36 0.39
CA SER A 114 -2.67 -15.90 0.36
C SER A 114 -1.73 -15.45 -0.75
N CYS A 115 -2.19 -14.54 -1.62
CA CYS A 115 -1.47 -13.97 -2.76
C CYS A 115 -0.27 -13.07 -2.41
N ASN A 116 0.39 -13.29 -1.27
CA ASN A 116 1.61 -12.60 -0.89
C ASN A 116 2.79 -13.55 -1.13
N GLY A 117 3.83 -13.04 -1.81
CA GLY A 117 5.01 -13.81 -2.21
C GLY A 117 5.65 -14.61 -1.08
N VAL A 118 6.44 -15.61 -1.45
CA VAL A 118 7.15 -16.54 -0.56
C VAL A 118 8.00 -15.77 0.45
N GLU A 119 7.42 -15.43 1.60
CA GLU A 119 8.15 -14.99 2.76
C GLU A 119 8.66 -16.25 3.47
N LYS A 120 9.99 -16.39 3.57
CA LYS A 120 10.61 -17.30 4.55
C LYS A 120 9.86 -17.09 5.87
N LYS A 121 9.41 -18.17 6.54
CA LYS A 121 8.78 -18.11 7.88
C LYS A 121 9.74 -17.45 8.89
N LYS A 122 9.87 -16.11 8.84
CA LYS A 122 10.21 -15.30 10.00
C LYS A 122 9.05 -15.51 10.96
N LYS A 123 9.33 -15.73 12.24
CA LYS A 123 8.30 -15.65 13.29
C LYS A 123 7.48 -14.39 12.99
N ARG A 124 6.19 -14.56 12.67
CA ARG A 124 5.29 -13.42 12.45
C ARG A 124 5.42 -12.59 13.72
N ALA A 125 5.91 -11.36 13.57
CA ALA A 125 5.93 -10.44 14.69
C ALA A 125 4.48 -10.32 15.17
N GLU A 126 4.28 -10.51 16.47
CA GLU A 126 2.96 -10.39 17.07
C GLU A 126 2.39 -8.99 16.74
N HIS A 127 1.13 -8.95 16.29
CA HIS A 127 0.51 -7.68 15.92
C HIS A 127 0.40 -6.79 17.15
N VAL A 128 0.97 -5.58 17.06
CA VAL A 128 0.84 -4.55 18.10
C VAL A 128 -0.34 -3.65 17.72
N PRO A 129 -1.37 -3.48 18.57
CA PRO A 129 -2.52 -2.62 18.27
C PRO A 129 -2.12 -1.19 17.88
N LEU A 130 -2.83 -0.55 16.95
CA LEU A 130 -2.49 0.76 16.40
C LEU A 130 -2.29 1.85 17.47
N LEU A 131 -3.16 1.85 18.48
CA LEU A 131 -3.17 2.86 19.53
C LEU A 131 -2.02 2.70 20.54
N SER A 132 -1.32 1.57 20.56
CA SER A 132 -0.14 1.37 21.40
C SER A 132 1.18 1.63 20.67
N ARG A 133 1.13 2.01 19.38
CA ARG A 133 2.33 2.28 18.57
C ARG A 133 2.85 3.71 18.76
N PRO A 134 4.14 3.95 18.57
CA PRO A 134 4.68 5.30 18.46
C PRO A 134 3.98 6.10 17.35
N THR A 135 3.79 7.39 17.58
CA THR A 135 3.22 8.30 16.57
C THR A 135 4.30 8.96 15.72
N GLU A 136 3.91 9.50 14.57
CA GLU A 136 4.78 10.34 13.75
C GLU A 136 5.23 11.60 14.52
N PRO A 137 6.45 12.11 14.23
CA PRO A 137 6.95 13.32 14.88
C PRO A 137 6.19 14.56 14.41
N SER A 138 6.06 15.55 15.31
CA SER A 138 5.40 16.82 15.02
C SER A 138 6.17 17.65 13.99
N TYR A 139 5.54 18.69 13.45
CA TYR A 139 6.20 19.62 12.55
C TYR A 139 7.38 20.34 13.24
N GLU A 140 7.19 20.79 14.48
CA GLU A 140 8.20 21.44 15.31
C GLU A 140 9.38 20.49 15.58
N GLU A 141 9.10 19.22 15.90
CA GLU A 141 10.13 18.19 16.09
C GLU A 141 10.93 17.93 14.80
N ARG A 142 10.26 17.92 13.63
CA ARG A 142 10.91 17.76 12.32
C ARG A 142 11.79 18.97 11.97
N THR A 143 11.30 20.19 12.22
CA THR A 143 12.05 21.42 11.92
C THR A 143 13.22 21.65 12.87
N ALA A 144 13.09 21.29 14.15
CA ALA A 144 14.18 21.37 15.12
C ALA A 144 15.40 20.54 14.68
N LYS A 145 15.20 19.37 14.08
CA LYS A 145 16.28 18.52 13.53
C LYS A 145 17.01 19.12 12.33
N LEU A 146 16.42 20.11 11.65
CA LEU A 146 17.02 20.78 10.50
C LEU A 146 17.87 21.99 10.89
N LYS A 147 17.64 22.58 12.07
CA LYS A 147 18.36 23.76 12.56
C LYS A 147 19.87 23.56 12.75
N PRO A 148 20.40 22.43 13.27
CA PRO A 148 21.85 22.29 13.47
C PRO A 148 22.67 22.03 12.19
N ARG A 149 22.04 21.66 11.05
CA ARG A 149 22.78 21.37 9.80
C ARG A 149 23.22 22.60 9.00
N LYS A 150 22.70 23.80 9.32
CA LYS A 150 23.09 25.03 8.62
C LYS A 150 24.33 25.71 9.21
N GLU A 151 24.71 25.38 10.44
CA GLU A 151 25.90 25.94 11.10
C GLU A 151 27.18 25.17 10.73
N GLU A 152 27.09 23.86 10.48
CA GLU A 152 28.25 23.03 10.07
C GLU A 152 28.70 23.29 8.62
N THR A 153 27.86 23.84 7.74
CA THR A 153 28.27 24.14 6.34
C THR A 153 29.01 25.48 6.20
N LEU A 154 28.91 26.37 7.19
CA LEU A 154 29.63 27.65 7.21
C LEU A 154 31.02 27.57 7.88
N ALA A 155 31.34 26.47 8.58
CA ALA A 155 32.63 26.30 9.25
C ALA A 155 33.72 25.66 8.35
N CYS A 156 33.41 25.22 7.13
CA CYS A 156 34.38 24.68 6.17
C CYS A 156 34.79 25.66 5.05
N VAL A 157 34.40 26.94 5.13
CA VAL A 157 34.82 27.98 4.18
C VAL A 157 35.28 29.22 4.95
N VAL A 158 36.36 29.08 5.73
CA VAL A 158 37.26 30.19 6.09
C VAL A 158 38.68 29.64 6.09
#